data_AF-A0A674F2H8-F1
#
_entry.id   AF-A0A674F2H8-F1
#
_cell.length_a   1.000
_cell.length_b   1.000
_cell.length_c   1.000
_cell.angle_alpha   90.00
_cell.angle_beta   90.00
_cell.angle_gamma   90.00
#
_symmetry.space_group_name_H-M   'P 1'
#
loop_
_entity.id
_entity.type
_entity.pdbx_description
1 polymer ?
#
loop_
_entity_poly.entity_id
_entity_poly.type
_entity_poly.pdbx_seq_one_letter_code
_entity_poly.pdbx_strand_id
1 'polypeptide(L)'
;ILCVLSDRLCLKVATTVFTPLVYGCVGLSEEEAESRHPSRIPWKYSTPNPKPLTCMKPGSQMYLFKRDGDQRILGLHFTGSNAGEVTQGFAMGFQCGATLTHLTETVGIHPTCAEELTKVNVSKRSGLDATVTGC
;
A
#
# COMPACT_ATOMS: atom_id res chain seq x y z
N ILE A 1 -3.51 -14.07 -4.39
CA ILE A 1 -3.84 -14.61 -5.73
C ILE A 1 -3.05 -13.99 -6.89
N LEU A 2 -2.40 -12.84 -6.80
CA LEU A 2 -1.34 -12.48 -7.76
C LEU A 2 -0.24 -11.64 -7.08
N CYS A 3 0.78 -12.33 -6.58
CA CYS A 3 2.13 -11.79 -6.38
C CYS A 3 3.06 -13.00 -6.15
N VAL A 4 3.24 -13.82 -7.18
CA VAL A 4 4.06 -15.07 -7.13
C VAL A 4 5.28 -14.96 -8.06
N LEU A 5 5.65 -13.75 -8.45
CA LEU A 5 6.79 -13.54 -9.34
C LEU A 5 8.02 -13.24 -8.49
N SER A 6 8.72 -14.32 -8.15
CA SER A 6 9.81 -14.37 -7.16
C SER A 6 11.14 -13.75 -7.63
N ASP A 7 11.19 -13.28 -8.88
CA ASP A 7 12.42 -12.81 -9.53
C ASP A 7 12.74 -11.34 -9.20
N ARG A 8 14.03 -11.00 -8.99
CA ARG A 8 14.46 -9.65 -8.55
C ARG A 8 14.05 -8.53 -9.51
N LEU A 9 13.92 -8.83 -10.80
CA LEU A 9 13.43 -7.87 -11.80
C LEU A 9 11.92 -7.64 -11.69
N CYS A 10 11.17 -8.64 -11.24
CA CYS A 10 9.71 -8.62 -11.20
C CYS A 10 9.14 -7.87 -9.99
N LEU A 11 9.97 -7.64 -8.96
CA LEU A 11 9.59 -6.89 -7.75
C LEU A 11 9.18 -5.43 -8.03
N LYS A 12 9.54 -4.88 -9.20
CA LYS A 12 9.22 -3.49 -9.57
C LYS A 12 8.11 -3.40 -10.63
N VAL A 13 7.50 -4.53 -11.01
CA VAL A 13 6.41 -4.55 -11.98
C VAL A 13 5.09 -4.41 -11.23
N ALA A 14 4.38 -3.31 -11.45
CA ALA A 14 3.04 -3.13 -10.92
C ALA A 14 2.05 -4.06 -11.64
N THR A 15 1.13 -4.65 -10.88
CA THR A 15 0.07 -5.53 -11.39
C THR A 15 -1.27 -5.06 -10.87
N THR A 16 -2.33 -5.25 -11.65
CA THR A 16 -3.71 -4.94 -11.23
C THR A 16 -4.65 -6.04 -11.65
N VAL A 17 -5.55 -6.42 -10.75
CA VAL A 17 -6.60 -7.40 -10.95
C VAL A 17 -7.95 -6.68 -10.92
N PHE A 18 -8.65 -6.70 -12.05
CA PHE A 18 -9.91 -5.98 -12.26
C PHE A 18 -11.12 -6.81 -11.82
N THR A 19 -11.24 -7.01 -10.52
CA THR A 19 -12.45 -7.53 -9.85
C THR A 19 -13.43 -6.38 -9.52
N PRO A 20 -14.69 -6.66 -9.09
CA PRO A 20 -15.64 -5.61 -8.68
C PRO A 20 -15.08 -4.63 -7.63
N LEU A 21 -14.20 -5.14 -6.75
CA LEU A 21 -13.27 -4.34 -5.95
C LEU A 21 -11.88 -4.53 -6.54
N VAL A 22 -11.40 -3.55 -7.31
CA VAL A 22 -10.11 -3.63 -8.02
C VAL A 22 -8.98 -3.72 -7.00
N TYR A 23 -7.98 -4.54 -7.31
CA TYR A 23 -6.79 -4.74 -6.49
C TYR A 23 -5.54 -4.42 -7.30
N GLY A 24 -4.70 -3.52 -6.80
CA GLY A 24 -3.40 -3.19 -7.37
C GLY A 24 -2.28 -3.52 -6.39
N CYS A 25 -1.14 -3.97 -6.91
CA CYS A 25 0.05 -4.20 -6.11
C CYS A 25 1.35 -3.94 -6.87
N VAL A 26 2.40 -3.61 -6.12
CA VAL A 26 3.80 -3.52 -6.57
C VAL A 26 4.72 -3.92 -5.43
N GLY A 27 5.82 -4.64 -5.72
CA GLY A 27 6.73 -5.14 -4.69
C GLY A 27 6.38 -6.53 -4.17
N LEU A 28 6.88 -6.83 -2.97
CA LEU A 28 6.71 -8.11 -2.27
C LEU A 28 5.33 -8.23 -1.64
N SER A 29 4.80 -9.46 -1.59
CA SER A 29 3.68 -9.79 -0.69
C SER A 29 4.11 -9.71 0.78
N GLU A 30 3.12 -9.73 1.68
CA GLU A 30 3.38 -9.76 3.12
C GLU A 30 4.26 -10.96 3.50
N GLU A 31 3.87 -12.14 3.03
CA GLU A 31 4.50 -13.42 3.35
C GLU A 31 5.91 -13.50 2.76
N GLU A 32 6.08 -13.03 1.53
CA GLU A 32 7.38 -13.01 0.87
C GLU A 32 8.33 -12.01 1.54
N ALA A 33 7.81 -10.84 1.94
CA ALA A 33 8.58 -9.89 2.72
C ALA A 33 9.01 -10.51 4.05
N GLU A 34 8.16 -11.32 4.71
CA GLU A 34 8.48 -12.00 5.97
C GLU A 34 9.61 -13.01 5.82
N SER A 35 9.54 -13.81 4.76
CA SER A 35 10.57 -14.79 4.43
C SER A 35 11.92 -14.12 4.13
N ARG A 36 11.93 -13.04 3.34
CA ARG A 36 13.17 -12.37 2.90
C ARG A 36 13.72 -11.35 3.90
N HIS A 37 12.85 -10.74 4.69
CA HIS A 37 13.18 -9.64 5.59
C HIS A 37 12.48 -9.84 6.96
N PRO A 38 13.03 -10.70 7.83
CA PRO A 38 12.42 -11.00 9.13
C PRO A 38 12.27 -9.76 10.03
N SER A 39 13.13 -8.75 9.86
CA SER A 39 13.06 -7.49 10.60
C SER A 39 11.99 -6.52 10.10
N ARG A 40 11.29 -6.81 8.98
CA ARG A 40 10.31 -5.90 8.37
C ARG A 40 9.23 -5.45 9.35
N ILE A 41 8.73 -4.23 9.14
CA ILE A 41 7.60 -3.72 9.92
C ILE A 41 6.39 -3.59 8.99
N PRO A 42 5.33 -4.39 9.20
CA PRO A 42 4.07 -4.24 8.47
C PRO A 42 3.28 -3.03 8.94
N TRP A 43 2.83 -2.21 7.98
CA TRP A 43 1.94 -1.07 8.18
C TRP A 43 0.66 -1.29 7.41
N LYS A 44 -0.46 -0.98 8.07
CA LYS A 44 -1.79 -1.22 7.54
C LYS A 44 -2.60 0.04 7.66
N TYR A 45 -3.42 0.29 6.66
CA TYR A 45 -4.46 1.29 6.69
C TYR A 45 -5.73 0.64 6.18
N SER A 46 -6.80 0.74 6.97
CA SER A 46 -8.09 0.17 6.61
C SER A 46 -9.15 1.24 6.77
N THR A 47 -9.99 1.38 5.76
CA THR A 47 -11.12 2.29 5.82
C THR A 47 -12.41 1.48 5.73
N PRO A 48 -13.16 1.34 6.83
CA PRO A 48 -14.43 0.63 6.78
C PRO A 48 -15.51 1.46 6.10
N ASN A 49 -15.41 2.80 6.21
CA ASN A 49 -16.45 3.69 5.73
C ASN A 49 -16.12 4.21 4.33
N PRO A 50 -17.01 3.99 3.33
CA PRO A 50 -16.89 4.66 2.06
C PRO A 50 -16.96 6.16 2.30
N LYS A 51 -15.89 6.86 1.97
CA LYS A 51 -15.91 8.33 1.95
C LYS A 51 -16.65 8.72 0.66
N PRO A 52 -17.82 9.38 0.73
CA PRO A 52 -18.66 9.61 -0.44
C PRO A 52 -17.96 10.41 -1.57
N LEU A 53 -16.89 11.14 -1.25
CA LEU A 53 -16.10 11.94 -2.18
C LEU A 53 -14.79 11.27 -2.65
N THR A 54 -14.22 10.35 -1.86
CA THR A 54 -13.01 9.60 -2.26
C THR A 54 -13.45 8.18 -2.56
N CYS A 55 -13.20 7.74 -3.79
CA CYS A 55 -13.59 6.49 -4.44
C CYS A 55 -13.33 5.14 -3.73
N MET A 56 -13.09 5.12 -2.42
CA MET A 56 -12.95 3.94 -1.58
C MET A 56 -14.32 3.30 -1.31
N LYS A 57 -14.49 2.09 -1.84
CA LYS A 57 -15.66 1.23 -1.59
C LYS A 57 -15.55 0.59 -0.20
N PRO A 58 -16.65 0.12 0.40
CA PRO A 58 -16.58 -0.73 1.59
C PRO A 58 -15.60 -1.89 1.38
N GLY A 59 -14.70 -2.12 2.34
CA GLY A 59 -13.66 -3.15 2.25
C GLY A 59 -12.39 -2.75 1.49
N SER A 60 -12.26 -1.48 1.09
CA SER A 60 -11.00 -0.91 0.58
C SER A 60 -9.95 -0.95 1.68
N GLN A 61 -8.77 -1.44 1.33
CA GLN A 61 -7.70 -1.73 2.26
C GLN A 61 -6.36 -1.43 1.62
N MET A 62 -5.40 -1.07 2.45
CA MET A 62 -4.07 -0.76 2.02
C MET A 62 -3.05 -1.34 2.98
N TYR A 63 -2.02 -1.92 2.40
CA TYR A 63 -0.93 -2.56 3.12
C TYR A 63 0.39 -2.13 2.52
N LEU A 64 1.31 -1.72 3.39
CA LEU A 64 2.69 -1.48 3.01
C LEU A 64 3.64 -2.15 3.99
N PHE A 65 4.78 -2.58 3.47
CA PHE A 65 5.84 -3.20 4.26
C PHE A 65 7.10 -2.41 4.04
N LYS A 66 7.84 -2.15 5.12
CA LYS A 66 9.15 -1.51 5.01
C LYS A 66 10.26 -2.38 5.57
N ARG A 67 11.45 -2.21 5.01
CA ARG A 67 12.68 -2.75 5.58
C ARG A 67 13.05 -1.97 6.84
N ASP A 68 13.55 -2.70 7.83
CA ASP A 68 14.08 -2.08 9.04
C ASP A 68 15.42 -1.37 8.78
N GLY A 69 15.71 -0.33 9.55
CA GLY A 69 16.83 0.57 9.26
C GLY A 69 16.43 1.65 8.24
N ASP A 70 16.69 1.41 6.95
CA ASP A 70 16.55 2.45 5.89
C ASP A 70 15.11 2.80 5.49
N GLN A 71 14.12 2.17 6.11
CA GLN A 71 12.70 2.45 5.92
C GLN A 71 12.19 2.28 4.48
N ARG A 72 12.96 1.59 3.61
CA ARG A 72 12.57 1.39 2.21
C ARG A 72 11.28 0.59 2.12
N ILE A 73 10.35 1.04 1.28
CA ILE A 73 9.10 0.33 1.03
C ILE A 73 9.40 -0.89 0.15
N LEU A 74 8.98 -2.06 0.63
CA LEU A 74 9.22 -3.38 0.04
C LEU A 74 8.02 -3.89 -0.76
N GLY A 75 6.81 -3.49 -0.37
CA GLY A 75 5.57 -3.90 -0.99
C GLY A 75 4.47 -2.88 -0.73
N LEU A 76 3.62 -2.68 -1.73
CA LEU A 76 2.39 -1.89 -1.64
C LEU A 76 1.24 -2.71 -2.24
N HIS A 77 0.16 -2.79 -1.49
CA HIS A 77 -1.08 -3.44 -1.88
C HIS A 77 -2.23 -2.50 -1.61
N PHE A 78 -3.09 -2.31 -2.60
CA PHE A 78 -4.22 -1.39 -2.52
C PHE A 78 -5.46 -2.04 -3.13
N THR A 79 -6.55 -2.10 -2.36
CA THR A 79 -7.88 -2.43 -2.85
C THR A 79 -8.76 -1.20 -2.80
N GLY A 80 -9.44 -0.91 -3.90
CA GLY A 80 -10.27 0.28 -4.02
C GLY A 80 -10.66 0.54 -5.46
N SER A 81 -11.48 1.54 -5.71
CA SER A 81 -11.69 1.99 -7.09
C SER A 81 -10.41 2.63 -7.60
N ASN A 82 -10.15 2.47 -8.91
CA ASN A 82 -8.97 3.01 -9.58
C ASN A 82 -7.63 2.49 -9.02
N ALA A 83 -7.61 1.26 -8.48
CA ALA A 83 -6.41 0.70 -7.87
C ALA A 83 -5.24 0.55 -8.87
N GLY A 84 -5.52 0.41 -10.17
CA GLY A 84 -4.47 0.36 -11.19
C GLY A 84 -3.79 1.70 -11.40
N GLU A 85 -4.57 2.77 -11.50
CA GLU A 85 -4.10 4.15 -11.65
C GLU A 85 -3.28 4.59 -10.44
N VAL A 86 -3.79 4.29 -9.23
CA VAL A 86 -3.07 4.54 -7.99
C VAL A 86 -1.74 3.77 -7.99
N THR A 87 -1.78 2.44 -8.20
CA THR A 87 -0.59 1.58 -8.13
C THR A 87 0.47 1.98 -9.17
N GLN A 88 0.05 2.36 -10.37
CA GLN A 88 0.94 2.81 -11.44
C GLN A 88 1.79 4.02 -11.00
N GLY A 89 1.18 5.01 -10.34
CA GLY A 89 1.90 6.19 -9.83
C GLY A 89 2.96 5.81 -8.79
N PHE A 90 2.64 4.92 -7.85
CA PHE A 90 3.57 4.47 -6.82
C PHE A 90 4.66 3.53 -7.35
N ALA A 91 4.42 2.81 -8.45
CA ALA A 91 5.40 1.92 -9.06
C ALA A 91 6.71 2.65 -9.41
N MET A 92 6.61 3.89 -9.88
CA MET A 92 7.78 4.74 -10.13
C MET A 92 8.57 5.00 -8.84
N GLY A 93 7.88 5.34 -7.74
CA GLY A 93 8.51 5.52 -6.43
C GLY A 93 9.29 4.28 -5.96
N PHE A 94 8.75 3.08 -6.21
CA PHE A 94 9.45 1.82 -5.89
C PHE A 94 10.74 1.64 -6.72
N GLN A 95 10.72 2.03 -8.00
CA GLN A 95 11.91 2.01 -8.84
C GLN A 95 13.00 2.94 -8.32
N CYS A 96 12.60 4.12 -7.83
CA CYS A 96 13.45 5.14 -7.21
C CYS A 96 13.88 4.85 -5.77
N GLY A 97 13.36 3.78 -5.14
CA GLY A 97 13.71 3.42 -3.77
C GLY A 97 12.97 4.23 -2.70
N ALA A 98 11.69 4.52 -2.92
CA ALA A 98 10.84 5.20 -1.96
C ALA A 98 10.92 4.59 -0.54
N THR A 99 10.93 5.48 0.46
CA THR A 99 10.92 5.14 1.88
C THR A 99 9.58 5.53 2.50
N LEU A 100 9.30 5.03 3.71
CA LEU A 100 8.12 5.46 4.46
C LEU A 100 8.12 6.98 4.70
N THR A 101 9.29 7.58 4.95
CA THR A 101 9.44 9.02 5.13
C THR A 101 9.00 9.81 3.90
N HIS A 102 9.44 9.41 2.70
CA HIS A 102 8.98 10.05 1.47
C HIS A 102 7.45 10.01 1.34
N LEU A 103 6.83 8.91 1.75
CA LEU A 103 5.38 8.74 1.70
C LEU A 103 4.65 9.65 2.69
N THR A 104 5.12 9.72 3.94
CA THR A 104 4.50 10.52 5.02
C THR A 104 4.75 12.01 4.86
N GLU A 105 5.83 12.42 4.19
CA GLU A 105 6.12 13.83 3.88
C GLU A 105 5.42 14.32 2.61
N THR A 106 4.92 13.40 1.77
CA THR A 106 4.16 13.76 0.57
C THR A 106 2.81 14.34 0.94
N VAL A 107 2.50 15.53 0.41
CA VAL A 107 1.18 16.14 0.55
C VAL A 107 0.18 15.42 -0.35
N GLY A 108 -0.87 14.86 0.25
CA GLY A 108 -1.94 14.21 -0.48
C GLY A 108 -2.79 15.19 -1.28
N ILE A 109 -3.21 14.79 -2.49
CA ILE A 109 -4.17 15.55 -3.29
C ILE A 109 -5.58 15.24 -2.78
N HIS A 110 -6.32 16.24 -2.33
CA HIS A 110 -7.66 16.06 -1.78
C HIS A 110 -8.76 16.55 -2.73
N PRO A 111 -9.90 15.83 -2.89
CA PRO A 111 -10.18 14.47 -2.40
C PRO A 111 -9.75 13.39 -3.42
N THR A 112 -8.89 12.45 -3.03
CA THR A 112 -8.51 11.30 -3.89
C THR A 112 -8.47 9.97 -3.13
N CYS A 113 -8.50 8.84 -3.86
CA CYS A 113 -8.18 7.55 -3.24
C CYS A 113 -6.69 7.45 -2.86
N ALA A 114 -5.82 8.08 -3.65
CA ALA A 114 -4.37 7.98 -3.48
C ALA A 114 -3.85 8.75 -2.25
N GLU A 115 -4.50 9.84 -1.81
CA GLU A 115 -4.05 10.61 -0.63
C GLU A 115 -4.04 9.76 0.66
N GLU A 116 -4.80 8.68 0.70
CA GLU A 116 -4.86 7.82 1.88
C GLU A 116 -3.52 7.10 2.12
N LEU A 117 -2.73 6.89 1.04
CA LEU A 117 -1.35 6.38 1.11
C LEU A 117 -0.43 7.30 1.92
N THR A 118 -0.66 8.61 1.90
CA THR A 118 0.19 9.57 2.62
C THR A 118 -0.21 9.69 4.11
N LYS A 119 -1.33 9.08 4.52
CA LYS A 119 -1.88 9.14 5.89
C LYS A 119 -1.56 7.90 6.74
N VAL A 120 -0.76 6.97 6.23
CA VAL A 120 -0.45 5.70 6.90
C VAL A 120 0.34 5.92 8.18
N ASN A 121 -0.31 5.71 9.32
CA ASN A 121 0.29 5.93 10.64
C ASN A 121 0.23 4.72 11.60
N VAL A 122 -0.48 3.64 11.24
CA VAL A 122 -0.64 2.45 12.09
C VAL A 122 0.21 1.27 11.60
N SER A 123 1.03 0.74 12.50
CA SER A 123 1.77 -0.50 12.26
C SER A 123 0.99 -1.71 12.79
N LYS A 124 1.03 -2.85 12.09
CA LYS A 124 0.39 -4.09 12.58
C LYS A 124 1.03 -4.59 13.88
N ARG A 125 2.29 -4.22 14.15
CA ARG A 125 2.99 -4.53 15.43
C ARG A 125 2.46 -3.74 16.62
N SER A 126 1.86 -2.55 16.41
CA SER A 126 1.35 -1.75 17.54
C SER A 126 0.04 -2.29 18.09
N GLY A 127 -0.62 -3.23 17.42
CA GLY A 127 -1.91 -3.78 17.84
C GLY A 127 -3.07 -2.78 17.81
N LEU A 128 -2.83 -1.57 17.33
CA LEU A 128 -3.84 -0.52 17.20
C LEU A 128 -4.78 -0.83 16.03
N ASP A 129 -6.04 -0.42 16.17
CA ASP A 129 -6.99 -0.52 15.07
C ASP A 129 -6.61 0.44 13.95
N ALA A 130 -6.42 -0.10 12.74
CA ALA A 130 -6.08 0.67 11.54
C ALA A 130 -7.31 1.26 10.85
N THR A 131 -8.49 1.06 11.43
CA THR A 131 -9.77 1.60 10.99
C THR A 131 -9.80 3.12 11.13
N VAL A 132 -9.88 3.82 10.00
CA VAL A 132 -10.16 5.26 10.01
C VAL A 132 -11.67 5.50 10.02
N THR A 133 -12.16 6.00 11.14
CA THR A 133 -13.51 6.56 11.26
C THR A 133 -13.52 7.96 10.62
N GLY A 134 -14.58 8.27 9.88
CA GLY A 134 -14.79 9.63 9.37
C GLY A 134 -14.91 10.65 10.50
N CYS A 135 -14.83 11.93 10.16
CA CYS A 135 -15.22 13.01 11.07
C CYS A 135 -16.73 13.00 11.32
#